data_AF-A0ABD3QD85-F1
#
_entry.id   AF-A0ABD3QD85-F1
#
_cell.length_a   1.000
_cell.length_b   1.000
_cell.length_c   1.000
_cell.angle_alpha   90.00
_cell.angle_beta   90.00
_cell.angle_gamma   90.00
#
_symmetry.space_group_name_H-M   'P 1'
#
loop_
_entity.id
_entity.type
_entity.pdbx_description
1 polymer ?
#
loop_
_entity_poly.entity_id
_entity_poly.type
_entity_poly.pdbx_seq_one_letter_code
_entity_poly.pdbx_strand_id
1 'polypeptide(L)'
;MASHRLIQHVGKRYGLNVSEALYDRLNMYYFVEGHALNDKPRLAKVAAESLVETLAKTENATIPPMTENEVLNFLNSNKGRREIENALRALTELGVHGIPKFIIEGSRVVDGAAMPDVFIRIFREIEKRGEVAGGPVFGDILGVDDSIVMRASHKKDTMFPKM
;
A
#
# COMPACT_ATOMS: atom_id res chain seq x y z
N MET A 1 -12.77 -1.95 6.48
CA MET A 1 -13.17 -0.56 6.11
C MET A 1 -12.36 0.52 6.82
N ALA A 2 -12.34 0.63 8.16
CA ALA A 2 -11.59 1.70 8.85
C ALA A 2 -10.07 1.68 8.59
N SER A 3 -9.43 0.53 8.83
CA SER A 3 -7.98 0.33 8.60
C SER A 3 -7.59 0.58 7.14
N HIS A 4 -8.39 0.12 6.19
CA HIS A 4 -8.11 0.26 4.75
C HIS A 4 -8.10 1.72 4.32
N ARG A 5 -9.08 2.52 4.79
CA ARG A 5 -9.12 3.97 4.54
C ARG A 5 -7.91 4.67 5.14
N LEU A 6 -7.47 4.24 6.33
CA LEU A 6 -6.32 4.82 7.00
C LEU A 6 -5.02 4.55 6.24
N ILE A 7 -4.78 3.30 5.85
CA ILE A 7 -3.62 2.89 5.04
C ILE A 7 -3.57 3.74 3.76
N GLN A 8 -4.69 3.83 3.03
CA GLN A 8 -4.77 4.65 1.82
C GLN A 8 -4.50 6.13 2.09
N HIS A 9 -5.05 6.70 3.17
CA HIS A 9 -4.80 8.09 3.54
C HIS A 9 -3.32 8.36 3.83
N VAL A 10 -2.66 7.44 4.52
CA VAL A 10 -1.23 7.49 4.80
C VAL A 10 -0.42 7.38 3.50
N GLY A 11 -0.80 6.50 2.58
CA GLY A 11 -0.15 6.39 1.27
C GLY A 11 -0.21 7.68 0.46
N LYS A 12 -1.37 8.35 0.43
CA LYS A 12 -1.53 9.66 -0.23
C LYS A 12 -0.70 10.76 0.43
N ARG A 13 -0.62 10.76 1.77
CA ARG A 13 -0.02 11.84 2.54
C ARG A 13 1.50 11.72 2.65
N TYR A 14 2.00 10.52 2.90
CA TYR A 14 3.39 10.25 3.26
C TYR A 14 4.13 9.39 2.22
N GLY A 15 3.40 8.72 1.33
CA GLY A 15 3.96 7.84 0.31
C GLY A 15 3.78 6.35 0.61
N LEU A 16 4.01 5.52 -0.41
CA LEU A 16 3.71 4.08 -0.35
C LEU A 16 4.57 3.35 0.68
N ASN A 17 5.85 3.68 0.82
CA ASN A 17 6.74 3.04 1.80
C ASN A 17 6.25 3.24 3.25
N VAL A 18 5.73 4.44 3.57
CA VAL A 18 5.19 4.73 4.91
C VAL A 18 3.85 4.01 5.12
N SER A 19 3.04 3.92 4.07
CA SER A 19 1.80 3.15 4.08
C SER A 19 2.04 1.64 4.26
N GLU A 20 3.08 1.10 3.65
CA GLU A 20 3.47 -0.31 3.76
C GLU A 20 3.98 -0.63 5.16
N ALA A 21 4.85 0.22 5.73
CA ALA A 21 5.29 0.07 7.12
C ALA A 21 4.12 0.08 8.11
N LEU A 22 3.13 0.95 7.91
CA LEU A 22 1.91 0.93 8.72
C LEU A 22 1.10 -0.35 8.50
N TYR A 23 0.97 -0.81 7.25
CA TYR A 23 0.28 -2.06 6.94
C TYR A 23 0.91 -3.26 7.66
N ASP A 24 2.24 -3.36 7.65
CA ASP A 24 2.99 -4.40 8.36
C ASP A 24 2.76 -4.34 9.87
N ARG A 25 2.83 -3.13 10.45
CA ARG A 25 2.52 -2.93 11.87
C ARG A 25 1.10 -3.38 12.21
N LEU A 26 0.12 -3.07 11.37
CA LEU A 26 -1.28 -3.44 11.57
C LEU A 26 -1.52 -4.95 11.38
N ASN A 27 -0.76 -5.61 10.51
CA ASN A 27 -0.77 -7.07 10.40
C ASN A 27 -0.27 -7.73 11.69
N MET A 28 0.84 -7.23 12.27
CA MET A 28 1.31 -7.71 13.58
C MET A 28 0.27 -7.47 14.68
N TYR A 29 -0.30 -6.26 14.73
CA TYR A 29 -1.34 -5.88 15.69
C TYR A 29 -2.57 -6.80 15.63
N TYR A 30 -3.00 -7.20 14.43
CA TYR A 30 -4.19 -8.02 14.25
C TYR A 30 -3.90 -9.51 14.37
N PHE A 31 -2.94 -10.03 13.61
CA PHE A 31 -2.71 -11.46 13.47
C PHE A 31 -1.83 -12.06 14.57
N VAL A 32 -0.93 -11.28 15.16
CA VAL A 32 0.02 -11.77 16.17
C VAL A 32 -0.40 -11.33 17.57
N GLU A 33 -0.75 -10.06 17.75
CA GLU A 33 -1.16 -9.51 19.05
C GLU A 33 -2.65 -9.75 19.35
N GLY A 34 -3.44 -10.16 18.34
CA GLY A 34 -4.86 -10.52 18.50
C GLY A 34 -5.78 -9.33 18.78
N HIS A 35 -5.37 -8.11 18.41
CA HIS A 35 -6.17 -6.91 18.65
C HIS A 35 -7.09 -6.58 17.48
N ALA A 36 -8.28 -6.04 17.79
CA ALA A 36 -9.28 -5.75 16.78
C ALA A 36 -8.99 -4.45 16.01
N LEU A 37 -9.11 -4.49 14.69
CA LEU A 37 -8.93 -3.31 13.81
C LEU A 37 -10.15 -2.38 13.76
N ASN A 38 -11.22 -2.67 14.51
CA ASN A 38 -12.40 -1.83 14.66
C ASN A 38 -12.41 -1.03 15.98
N ASP A 39 -11.49 -1.29 16.90
CA ASP A 39 -11.23 -0.46 18.08
C ASP A 39 -10.51 0.82 17.63
N LYS A 40 -11.28 1.87 17.34
CA LYS A 40 -10.75 3.10 16.76
C LYS A 40 -9.78 3.84 17.69
N PRO A 41 -10.05 4.04 18.99
CA PRO A 41 -9.08 4.66 19.89
C PRO A 41 -7.74 3.92 19.89
N ARG A 42 -7.77 2.59 20.03
CA ARG A 42 -6.53 1.81 20.06
C ARG A 42 -5.80 1.79 18.72
N LEU A 43 -6.54 1.66 17.61
CA LEU A 43 -5.99 1.76 16.26
C LEU A 43 -5.36 3.14 16.01
N ALA A 44 -5.97 4.22 16.50
CA ALA A 44 -5.44 5.57 16.34
C ALA A 44 -4.10 5.74 17.05
N LYS A 45 -3.99 5.25 18.28
CA LYS A 45 -2.74 5.26 19.05
C LYS A 45 -1.63 4.50 18.33
N VAL A 46 -1.89 3.23 17.98
CA VAL A 46 -0.90 2.36 17.31
C VAL A 46 -0.44 2.93 15.97
N ALA A 47 -1.37 3.49 15.18
CA ALA A 47 -1.01 4.11 13.92
C ALA A 47 -0.18 5.38 14.11
N ALA A 48 -0.53 6.24 15.08
CA ALA A 48 0.24 7.45 15.35
C ALA A 48 1.67 7.13 15.82
N GLU A 49 1.83 6.18 16.74
CA GLU A 49 3.14 5.69 17.20
C GLU A 49 3.97 5.15 16.03
N SER A 50 3.37 4.29 15.19
CA SER A 50 4.04 3.73 14.01
C SER A 50 4.47 4.79 12.98
N LEU A 51 3.65 5.83 12.79
CA LEU A 51 3.98 6.94 11.89
C LEU A 51 5.16 7.76 12.41
N VAL A 52 5.23 8.02 13.71
CA VAL A 52 6.37 8.71 14.33
C VAL A 52 7.66 7.93 14.09
N GLU A 53 7.65 6.63 14.37
CA GLU A 53 8.83 5.76 14.20
C GLU A 53 9.28 5.65 12.74
N THR A 54 8.33 5.53 11.81
CA THR A 54 8.61 5.34 10.39
C THR A 54 9.14 6.63 9.76
N LEU A 55 8.52 7.77 10.07
CA LEU A 55 8.93 9.05 9.50
C LEU A 55 10.25 9.54 10.08
N ALA A 56 10.58 9.21 11.32
CA ALA A 56 11.90 9.50 11.90
C ALA A 56 13.06 8.82 11.15
N LYS A 57 12.79 7.68 10.47
CA LYS A 57 13.77 6.94 9.66
C LYS A 57 13.82 7.40 8.21
N THR A 58 12.89 8.24 7.78
CA THR A 58 12.82 8.72 6.41
C THR A 58 13.55 10.04 6.29
N GLU A 59 14.67 10.06 5.54
CA GLU A 59 15.55 11.22 5.39
C GLU A 59 14.87 12.49 4.81
N ASN A 60 13.62 12.38 4.34
CA ASN A 60 12.86 13.44 3.66
C ASN A 60 11.47 13.72 4.30
N ALA A 61 11.28 13.46 5.60
CA ALA A 61 10.00 13.73 6.26
C ALA A 61 9.76 15.24 6.42
N THR A 62 9.26 15.90 5.36
CA THR A 62 8.83 17.31 5.38
C THR A 62 7.45 17.51 5.99
N ILE A 63 6.68 16.43 6.16
CA ILE A 63 5.32 16.45 6.72
C ILE A 63 5.36 15.78 8.09
N PRO A 64 4.89 16.44 9.16
CA PRO A 64 4.87 15.86 10.50
C PRO A 64 3.96 14.61 10.57
N PRO A 65 4.28 13.62 11.43
CA PRO A 65 3.41 12.48 11.68
C PRO A 65 2.05 12.93 12.19
N MET A 66 0.99 12.20 11.81
CA MET A 66 -0.33 12.43 12.38
C MET A 66 -0.32 12.08 13.86
N THR A 67 -0.87 12.96 14.69
CA THR A 67 -1.13 12.71 16.10
C THR A 67 -2.24 11.67 16.27
N GLU A 68 -2.31 11.03 17.45
CA GLU A 68 -3.40 10.11 17.81
C GLU A 68 -4.78 10.74 17.58
N ASN A 69 -4.95 12.00 17.98
CA ASN A 69 -6.21 12.74 17.77
C ASN A 69 -6.55 12.95 16.30
N GLU A 70 -5.56 13.28 15.45
CA GLU A 70 -5.79 13.43 14.01
C GLU A 70 -6.18 12.10 13.36
N VAL A 71 -5.53 10.99 13.75
CA VAL A 71 -5.88 9.65 13.27
C VAL A 71 -7.29 9.27 13.74
N LEU A 72 -7.61 9.50 15.01
CA LEU A 72 -8.93 9.20 15.56
C LEU A 72 -10.03 10.00 14.85
N ASN A 73 -9.80 11.29 14.62
CA ASN A 73 -10.70 12.16 13.87
C ASN A 73 -10.90 11.65 12.43
N PHE A 74 -9.82 11.20 11.77
CA PHE A 74 -9.93 10.57 10.45
C PHE A 74 -10.77 9.28 10.49
N LEU A 75 -10.52 8.40 11.46
CA LEU A 75 -11.25 7.13 11.63
C LEU A 75 -12.74 7.33 11.94
N ASN A 76 -13.09 8.44 12.59
CA ASN A 76 -14.48 8.85 12.85
C ASN A 76 -15.16 9.55 11.67
N SER A 77 -14.39 10.04 10.70
CA SER A 77 -14.92 10.62 9.47
C SER A 77 -15.23 9.55 8.39
N ASN A 78 -15.93 9.98 7.34
CA ASN A 78 -16.16 9.21 6.12
C ASN A 78 -15.09 9.42 5.03
N LYS A 79 -14.00 10.15 5.32
CA LYS A 79 -12.93 10.39 4.33
C LYS A 79 -12.33 9.08 3.83
N GLY A 80 -12.06 8.98 2.53
CA GLY A 80 -11.50 7.78 1.88
C GLY A 80 -12.51 6.65 1.63
N ARG A 81 -13.77 6.77 2.10
CA ARG A 81 -14.74 5.67 2.00
C ARG A 81 -15.10 5.34 0.55
N ARG A 82 -15.37 6.37 -0.25
CA ARG A 82 -15.80 6.20 -1.65
C ARG A 82 -14.71 5.53 -2.47
N GLU A 83 -13.45 5.88 -2.26
CA GLU A 83 -12.33 5.27 -2.97
C GLU A 83 -12.21 3.77 -2.66
N ILE A 84 -12.33 3.36 -1.39
CA ILE A 84 -12.31 1.94 -1.02
C ILE A 84 -13.52 1.18 -1.58
N GLU A 85 -14.72 1.77 -1.55
CA GLU A 85 -15.91 1.16 -2.14
C GLU A 85 -15.77 0.99 -3.67
N ASN A 86 -15.22 2.00 -4.35
CA ASN A 86 -14.94 1.91 -5.79
C ASN A 86 -13.90 0.83 -6.10
N ALA A 87 -12.84 0.71 -5.28
CA ALA A 87 -11.83 -0.33 -5.45
C ALA A 87 -12.41 -1.73 -5.27
N LEU A 88 -13.30 -1.93 -4.29
CA LEU A 88 -14.01 -3.19 -4.08
C LEU A 88 -14.92 -3.56 -5.27
N ARG A 89 -15.61 -2.57 -5.87
CA ARG A 89 -16.39 -2.80 -7.10
C ARG A 89 -15.50 -3.23 -8.26
N ALA A 90 -14.41 -2.50 -8.50
CA ALA A 90 -13.45 -2.85 -9.56
C ALA A 90 -12.84 -4.26 -9.35
N LEU A 91 -12.51 -4.64 -8.12
CA LEU A 91 -12.07 -6.00 -7.80
C LEU A 91 -13.14 -7.05 -8.13
N THR A 92 -14.41 -6.76 -7.83
CA THR A 92 -15.53 -7.66 -8.13
C THR A 92 -15.71 -7.83 -9.64
N GLU A 93 -15.64 -6.74 -10.40
CA GLU A 93 -15.72 -6.74 -11.87
C GLU A 93 -14.55 -7.50 -12.51
N LEU A 94 -13.37 -7.48 -11.90
CA LEU A 94 -12.20 -8.27 -12.29
C LEU A 94 -12.27 -9.75 -11.86
N GLY A 95 -13.38 -10.21 -11.28
CA GLY A 95 -13.54 -11.59 -10.82
C GLY A 95 -12.67 -11.94 -9.60
N VAL A 96 -12.30 -10.95 -8.79
CA VAL A 96 -11.50 -11.15 -7.59
C VAL A 96 -12.40 -11.54 -6.41
N HIS A 97 -12.32 -12.80 -6.01
CA HIS A 97 -13.11 -13.36 -4.89
C HIS A 97 -12.28 -13.76 -3.67
N GLY A 98 -10.97 -13.49 -3.70
CA GLY A 98 -10.05 -13.86 -2.62
C GLY A 98 -8.76 -13.05 -2.66
N ILE A 99 -8.10 -12.98 -1.51
CA ILE A 99 -6.83 -12.26 -1.28
C ILE A 99 -5.77 -13.20 -0.69
N PRO A 100 -4.46 -12.91 -0.83
CA PRO A 100 -3.90 -11.82 -1.64
C PRO A 100 -4.09 -12.07 -3.14
N LYS A 101 -4.06 -10.99 -3.92
CA LYS A 101 -4.12 -11.03 -5.38
C LYS A 101 -3.26 -9.94 -5.97
N PHE A 102 -2.47 -10.30 -6.97
CA PHE A 102 -1.53 -9.38 -7.62
C PHE A 102 -1.95 -9.19 -9.07
N ILE A 103 -1.93 -7.94 -9.53
CA ILE A 103 -2.16 -7.58 -10.92
C ILE A 103 -0.91 -6.85 -11.40
N ILE A 104 -0.17 -7.52 -12.26
CA ILE A 104 1.11 -7.05 -12.80
C ILE A 104 0.86 -6.52 -14.21
N GLU A 105 1.37 -5.33 -14.52
CA GLU A 105 1.18 -4.64 -15.81
C GLU A 105 -0.30 -4.50 -16.22
N GLY A 106 -1.18 -4.34 -15.23
CA GLY A 106 -2.61 -4.11 -15.43
C GLY A 106 -3.42 -5.31 -15.90
N SER A 107 -2.79 -6.42 -16.29
CA SER A 107 -3.46 -7.54 -16.98
C SER A 107 -3.05 -8.92 -16.48
N ARG A 108 -1.83 -9.09 -15.98
CA ARG A 108 -1.34 -10.39 -15.52
C ARG A 108 -1.72 -10.62 -14.06
N VAL A 109 -2.69 -11.51 -13.84
CA VAL A 109 -3.20 -11.85 -12.50
C VAL A 109 -2.39 -13.01 -11.91
N VAL A 110 -1.98 -12.86 -10.64
CA VAL A 110 -1.41 -13.94 -9.82
C VAL A 110 -2.26 -14.10 -8.57
N ASP A 111 -2.75 -15.32 -8.37
CA ASP A 111 -3.69 -15.65 -7.30
C ASP A 111 -3.00 -16.14 -6.04
N GLY A 112 -3.49 -15.68 -4.89
CA GLY A 112 -3.09 -16.17 -3.57
C GLY A 112 -1.67 -15.82 -3.19
N ALA A 113 -1.20 -16.43 -2.10
CA ALA A 113 0.17 -16.36 -1.65
C ALA A 113 1.06 -17.25 -2.54
N ALA A 114 1.19 -16.87 -3.81
CA ALA A 114 2.01 -17.59 -4.78
C ALA A 114 3.48 -17.67 -4.32
N MET A 115 4.15 -18.73 -4.75
CA MET A 115 5.56 -18.94 -4.42
C MET A 115 6.46 -17.88 -5.07
N PRO A 116 7.61 -17.52 -4.47
CA PRO A 116 8.49 -16.48 -4.99
C PRO A 116 8.94 -16.69 -6.45
N ASP A 117 9.11 -17.94 -6.89
CA ASP A 117 9.53 -18.28 -8.24
C ASP A 117 8.55 -17.80 -9.32
N VAL A 118 7.25 -17.74 -9.00
CA VAL A 118 6.22 -17.21 -9.90
C VAL A 118 6.50 -15.73 -10.20
N PHE A 119 6.76 -14.94 -9.18
CA PHE A 119 7.07 -13.52 -9.32
C PHE A 119 8.42 -13.29 -10.00
N ILE A 120 9.45 -14.05 -9.62
CA ILE A 120 10.78 -13.97 -10.25
C ILE A 120 10.67 -14.20 -11.75
N ARG A 121 9.95 -15.24 -12.18
CA ARG A 121 9.77 -15.55 -13.61
C ARG A 121 9.09 -14.39 -14.35
N ILE A 122 8.04 -13.82 -13.76
CA ILE A 122 7.30 -12.69 -14.35
C ILE A 122 8.22 -11.46 -14.48
N PHE A 123 8.94 -11.10 -13.43
CA PHE A 123 9.80 -9.92 -13.46
C PHE A 123 11.02 -10.09 -14.36
N ARG A 124 11.59 -11.30 -14.48
CA ARG A 124 12.66 -11.58 -15.45
C ARG A 124 12.18 -11.49 -16.90
N GLU A 125 10.93 -11.84 -17.18
CA GLU A 125 10.32 -11.65 -18.50
C GLU A 125 10.18 -10.15 -18.83
N ILE A 126 9.68 -9.36 -17.88
CA ILE A 126 9.56 -7.90 -18.03
C ILE A 126 10.94 -7.26 -18.23
N GLU A 127 11.93 -7.66 -17.43
CA GLU A 127 13.32 -7.20 -17.55
C GLU A 127 13.92 -7.55 -18.91
N LYS A 128 13.72 -8.78 -19.40
CA LYS A 128 14.20 -9.23 -20.71
C LYS A 128 13.56 -8.44 -21.85
N ARG A 129 12.27 -8.10 -21.71
CA ARG A 129 11.56 -7.25 -22.68
C ARG A 129 12.08 -5.81 -22.65
N GLY A 130 12.52 -5.32 -21.49
CA GLY A 130 13.13 -4.00 -21.31
C GLY A 130 12.12 -2.87 -21.17
N GLU A 131 10.82 -3.17 -21.14
CA GLU A 131 9.73 -2.21 -20.96
C GLU A 131 8.58 -2.80 -20.14
N VAL A 132 7.89 -1.93 -19.42
CA VAL A 132 6.65 -2.24 -18.71
C VAL A 132 5.48 -1.95 -19.64
N ALA A 133 4.69 -2.97 -19.96
CA ALA A 133 3.63 -2.93 -20.97
C ALA A 133 2.32 -2.28 -20.46
N GLY A 134 2.19 -2.04 -19.16
CA GLY A 134 0.97 -1.50 -18.56
C GLY A 134 1.22 -0.85 -17.20
N GLY A 135 0.17 -0.25 -16.64
CA GLY A 135 0.24 0.55 -15.41
C GLY A 135 -0.55 -0.03 -14.23
N PRO A 136 -0.55 0.67 -13.08
CA PRO A 136 -1.36 0.30 -11.92
C PRO A 136 -2.86 0.49 -12.22
N VAL A 137 -3.67 -0.56 -11.99
CA VAL A 137 -5.13 -0.52 -12.23
C VAL A 137 -5.88 0.40 -11.27
N PHE A 138 -5.38 0.52 -10.04
CA PHE A 138 -6.11 1.17 -8.95
C PHE A 138 -5.62 2.58 -8.63
N GLY A 139 -4.63 3.12 -9.35
CA GLY A 139 -4.07 4.45 -9.08
C GLY A 139 -5.15 5.53 -9.01
N ASP A 140 -5.91 5.67 -10.09
CA ASP A 140 -7.02 6.63 -10.20
C ASP A 140 -8.16 6.34 -9.22
N ILE A 141 -8.56 5.07 -9.10
CA ILE A 141 -9.65 4.65 -8.22
C ILE A 141 -9.34 5.01 -6.77
N LEU A 142 -8.08 4.81 -6.37
CA LEU A 142 -7.60 5.14 -5.05
C LEU A 142 -7.15 6.59 -4.94
N GLY A 143 -7.15 7.39 -6.00
CA GLY A 143 -6.67 8.78 -6.00
C GLY A 143 -5.23 8.89 -5.51
N VAL A 144 -4.36 7.99 -5.99
CA VAL A 144 -2.91 8.02 -5.76
C VAL A 144 -2.28 8.64 -7.00
N ASP A 145 -1.62 9.79 -6.81
CA ASP A 145 -0.96 10.51 -7.89
C ASP A 145 0.25 9.76 -8.44
N ASP A 146 0.51 9.88 -9.74
CA ASP A 146 1.65 9.22 -10.41
C ASP A 146 2.99 9.59 -9.78
N SER A 147 3.15 10.82 -9.26
CA SER A 147 4.36 11.21 -8.55
C SER A 147 4.60 10.40 -7.28
N ILE A 148 3.54 9.95 -6.60
CA ILE A 148 3.63 9.10 -5.41
C ILE A 148 4.11 7.71 -5.81
N VAL A 149 3.58 7.16 -6.91
CA VAL A 149 4.00 5.87 -7.47
C VAL A 149 5.46 5.94 -7.92
N MET A 150 5.82 6.95 -8.70
CA MET A 150 7.18 7.13 -9.24
C MET A 150 8.23 7.35 -8.15
N ARG A 151 7.88 8.00 -7.03
CA ARG A 151 8.79 8.17 -5.88
C ARG A 151 9.08 6.85 -5.18
N ALA A 152 8.13 5.91 -5.18
CA ALA A 152 8.32 4.58 -4.59
C ALA A 152 9.00 3.60 -5.57
N SER A 153 9.02 3.90 -6.87
CA SER A 153 9.63 3.04 -7.89
C SER A 153 11.14 2.88 -7.66
N HIS A 154 11.58 1.62 -7.63
CA HIS A 154 13.01 1.31 -7.68
C HIS A 154 13.60 1.79 -9.00
N LYS A 155 14.64 2.63 -8.91
CA LYS A 155 15.48 2.96 -10.05
C LYS A 155 16.48 1.83 -10.24
N LYS A 156 16.76 1.51 -11.50
CA LYS A 156 17.80 0.51 -11.83
C LYS A 156 19.10 0.89 -11.13
N ASP A 157 19.61 -0.02 -10.32
CA ASP A 157 20.94 0.10 -9.75
C ASP A 157 21.95 0.01 -10.91
N THR A 158 22.64 1.11 -11.20
CA THR A 158 23.63 1.17 -12.29
C THR A 158 24.94 0.47 -11.93
N MET A 159 25.02 -0.19 -10.77
CA MET A 159 26.26 -0.74 -10.19
C MET A 159 26.77 -2.06 -10.79
N PHE A 160 26.05 -2.70 -11.71
CA PHE A 160 26.58 -3.89 -12.40
C PHE A 160 26.73 -3.60 -13.90
N PRO A 161 27.97 -3.41 -14.41
CA PRO A 161 28.21 -3.43 -15.84
C PRO A 161 27.80 -4.80 -16.37
N LYS A 162 27.18 -4.82 -17.56
CA LYS A 162 26.97 -6.06 -18.30
C LYS A 162 28.33 -6.76 -18.46
N MET A 163 28.44 -7.99 -17.96
CA MET A 163 29.52 -8.91 -18.34
C MET A 163 29.36 -9.33 -19.80
#